data_AF-A0AAW8K834-F1
#
_entry.id   AF-A0AAW8K834-F1
#
_cell.length_a   1.000
_cell.length_b   1.000
_cell.length_c   1.000
_cell.angle_alpha   90.00
_cell.angle_beta   90.00
_cell.angle_gamma   90.00
#
_symmetry.space_group_name_H-M   'P 1'
#
loop_
_entity.id
_entity.type
_entity.pdbx_description
1 polymer ?
#
loop_
_entity_poly.entity_id
_entity_poly.type
_entity_poly.pdbx_seq_one_letter_code
_entity_poly.pdbx_strand_id
1 'polypeptide(L)' 'MFLALNQPKRILEVGTAIGFSTLLMCEYGPKDLEIVTIENYEKRIPIAKENFRKAQREEQITLLEGDAGEILKELDGSF' A
#
# COMPACT_ATOMS: atom_id res chain seq x y z
N MET A 1 -1.65 15.99 6.21
CA MET A 1 -1.68 16.41 7.62
C MET A 1 -1.75 15.21 8.57
N PHE A 2 -2.74 14.31 8.47
CA PHE A 2 -2.88 13.15 9.39
C PHE A 2 -1.66 12.22 9.44
N LEU A 3 -1.07 11.87 8.30
CA LEU A 3 0.11 10.99 8.24
C LEU A 3 1.32 11.60 8.95
N ALA A 4 1.56 12.89 8.74
CA ALA A 4 2.65 13.63 9.38
C ALA A 4 2.46 13.76 10.91
N LEU A 5 1.21 13.79 11.39
CA LEU A 5 0.89 13.90 12.83
C LEU A 5 0.95 12.56 13.54
N ASN A 6 0.39 11.50 12.95
CA ASN A 6 0.29 10.19 13.59
C ASN A 6 1.53 9.31 13.36
N GLN A 7 2.27 9.54 12.27
CA GLN A 7 3.46 8.75 11.88
C GLN A 7 3.25 7.23 12.05
N PRO A 8 2.19 6.65 11.43
CA PRO A 8 1.93 5.22 11.56
C PRO A 8 3.11 4.43 11.01
N LYS A 9 3.42 3.29 11.64
CA LYS A 9 4.47 2.37 11.17
C LYS A 9 3.94 1.32 10.20
N ARG A 10 2.65 1.03 10.27
CA ARG A 10 1.97 0.06 9.38
C ARG A 10 0.68 0.68 8.89
N ILE A 11 0.39 0.48 7.61
CA ILE A 11 -0.87 0.92 6.99
C ILE A 11 -1.43 -0.25 6.19
N LEU A 12 -2.72 -0.51 6.35
CA LEU A 12 -3.49 -1.35 5.45
C LEU A 12 -4.34 -0.45 4.53
N GLU A 13 -4.15 -0.59 3.23
CA GLU A 13 -4.92 0.11 2.20
C GLU A 13 -5.79 -0.89 1.43
N VAL A 14 -7.08 -0.56 1.29
CA VAL A 14 -8.02 -1.31 0.44
C VAL A 14 -8.31 -0.47 -0.79
N GLY A 15 -7.81 -0.90 -1.95
CA GLY A 15 -7.93 -0.20 -3.23
C GLY A 15 -6.68 0.60 -3.60
N THR A 16 -5.65 -0.07 -4.09
CA THR A 16 -4.39 0.56 -4.54
C THR A 16 -4.56 1.45 -5.78
N ALA A 17 -5.50 1.12 -6.66
CA ALA A 17 -5.58 1.65 -8.01
C ALA A 17 -4.22 1.60 -8.73
N ILE A 18 -3.70 2.74 -9.20
CA ILE A 18 -2.37 2.84 -9.83
C ILE A 18 -1.27 3.25 -8.82
N GLY A 19 -1.53 3.22 -7.51
CA GLY A 19 -0.54 3.40 -6.46
C GLY A 19 -0.28 4.84 -6.01
N PHE A 20 -1.10 5.82 -6.41
CA PHE A 20 -0.87 7.23 -6.06
C PHE A 20 -0.97 7.48 -4.54
N SER A 21 -2.05 7.03 -3.91
CA SER A 21 -2.25 7.17 -2.46
C SER A 21 -1.19 6.42 -1.66
N THR A 22 -0.86 5.19 -2.07
CA THR A 22 0.21 4.38 -1.47
C THR A 22 1.54 5.13 -1.45
N LEU A 23 1.94 5.70 -2.59
CA LEU A 23 3.20 6.47 -2.69
C LEU A 23 3.16 7.77 -1.89
N LEU A 24 2.01 8.46 -1.87
CA LEU A 24 1.81 9.63 -1.04
C LEU A 24 1.99 9.27 0.44
N MET A 25 1.49 8.11 0.87
CA MET A 25 1.67 7.61 2.23
C MET A 25 3.13 7.32 2.55
N CYS A 26 3.88 6.70 1.63
CA CYS A 26 5.33 6.50 1.77
C CYS A 26 6.11 7.82 1.90
N GLU A 27 5.68 8.87 1.20
CA GLU A 27 6.40 10.16 1.21
C GLU A 27 6.25 10.92 2.54
N TYR A 28 5.08 10.83 3.18
CA TYR A 28 4.82 11.52 4.45
C TYR A 28 4.96 10.62 5.68
N GLY A 29 5.11 9.32 5.48
CA GLY A 29 5.33 8.34 6.54
C GLY A 29 6.76 8.32 7.06
N PRO A 30 7.00 7.64 8.20
CA PRO A 30 8.35 7.40 8.67
C PRO A 30 9.13 6.49 7.71
N LYS A 31 10.46 6.49 7.82
CA LYS A 31 11.34 5.69 6.95
C LYS A 31 11.10 4.19 7.06
N ASP A 32 10.66 3.72 8.22
CA ASP A 32 10.32 2.33 8.52
C ASP A 32 8.81 2.04 8.36
N LEU A 33 8.08 2.89 7.61
CA LEU A 33 6.69 2.62 7.26
C LEU A 33 6.60 1.40 6.32
N GLU A 34 5.73 0.48 6.69
CA GLU A 34 5.28 -0.62 5.85
C GLU A 34 3.82 -0.40 5.42
N ILE A 35 3.54 -0.57 4.14
CA ILE A 35 2.17 -0.51 3.60
C ILE A 35 1.81 -1.85 2.98
N VAL A 36 0.72 -2.44 3.46
CA VAL A 36 0.04 -3.53 2.76
C VAL A 36 -1.13 -2.92 2.01
N THR A 37 -1.20 -3.12 0.71
CA THR A 37 -2.26 -2.57 -0.14
C THR A 37 -2.89 -3.66 -0.99
N ILE A 38 -4.21 -3.60 -1.19
CA ILE A 38 -4.98 -4.62 -1.90
C ILE A 38 -5.61 -4.01 -3.16
N GLU A 39 -5.48 -4.70 -4.29
CA GLU A 39 -6.15 -4.34 -5.55
C GLU A 39 -6.61 -5.60 -6.28
N ASN A 40 -7.80 -5.54 -6.89
CA ASN A 40 -8.40 -6.68 -7.60
C ASN A 40 -8.50 -6.45 -9.12
N TYR A 41 -8.30 -5.23 -9.61
CA TYR A 41 -8.40 -4.94 -11.02
C TYR A 41 -7.06 -5.16 -11.73
N GLU A 42 -6.95 -6.32 -12.37
CA GLU A 42 -5.76 -6.83 -13.08
C GLU A 42 -5.06 -5.81 -13.99
N LYS A 43 -5.81 -4.90 -14.62
CA LYS A 43 -5.22 -3.89 -15.52
C LYS A 43 -4.45 -2.79 -14.79
N ARG A 44 -4.74 -2.54 -13.51
CA ARG A 44 -4.08 -1.50 -12.71
C ARG A 44 -2.87 -2.01 -11.97
N ILE A 45 -2.89 -3.26 -11.53
CA ILE A 45 -1.79 -3.92 -10.81
C ILE A 45 -0.41 -3.71 -11.45
N PRO A 46 -0.20 -3.99 -12.76
CA PRO A 46 1.13 -3.80 -13.37
C PRO A 46 1.55 -2.33 -13.40
N ILE A 47 0.59 -1.40 -13.50
CA ILE A 47 0.85 0.05 -13.46
C ILE A 47 1.26 0.47 -12.04
N ALA A 48 0.58 -0.04 -11.01
CA ALA A 48 0.93 0.22 -9.62
C ALA A 48 2.35 -0.28 -9.29
N LYS A 49 2.68 -1.52 -9.66
CA LYS A 49 4.03 -2.08 -9.49
C LYS A 49 5.10 -1.23 -10.17
N GLU A 50 4.87 -0.82 -11.42
CA GLU A 50 5.81 0.02 -12.15
C GLU A 50 5.98 1.40 -11.49
N ASN A 51 4.91 1.98 -10.94
CA ASN A 51 4.99 3.23 -10.20
C ASN A 51 5.77 3.07 -8.89
N PHE A 52 5.57 1.97 -8.16
CA PHE A 52 6.34 1.67 -6.94
C PHE A 52 7.84 1.52 -7.23
N ARG A 53 8.18 0.84 -8.33
CA ARG A 53 9.56 0.70 -8.83
C ARG A 53 10.17 2.05 -9.20
N LYS A 54 9.47 2.86 -9.99
CA LYS A 54 9.94 4.21 -10.39
C LYS A 54 10.16 5.13 -9.19
N ALA A 55 9.33 4.99 -8.16
CA ALA A 55 9.45 5.75 -6.92
C ALA A 55 10.49 5.15 -5.94
N GLN A 56 11.06 3.98 -6.23
CA GLN A 56 12.00 3.26 -5.37
C GLN A 56 11.44 2.96 -3.98
N ARG A 57 10.14 2.60 -3.91
CA ARG A 57 9.42 2.30 -2.66
C ARG A 57 9.00 0.83 -2.52
N GLU A 58 9.47 -0.05 -3.41
CA GLU A 58 9.07 -1.46 -3.45
C GLU A 58 9.36 -2.20 -2.14
N GLU A 59 10.43 -1.83 -1.42
CA GLU A 59 10.77 -2.46 -0.13
C GLU A 59 9.77 -2.11 0.99
N GLN A 60 9.04 -1.00 0.87
CA GLN A 60 8.08 -0.53 1.86
C GLN A 60 6.64 -0.99 1.58
N ILE A 61 6.37 -1.50 0.37
CA ILE A 61 5.01 -1.73 -0.13
C ILE A 61 4.83 -3.19 -0.49
N THR A 62 3.86 -3.84 0.16
CA THR A 62 3.36 -5.16 -0.23
C THR A 62 2.02 -4.99 -0.95
N LEU A 63 1.97 -5.33 -2.24
CA LEU A 63 0.73 -5.35 -3.02
C LEU A 63 0.14 -6.76 -3.04
N LEU A 64 -1.03 -6.93 -2.44
CA LEU A 64 -1.82 -8.15 -2.47
C LEU A 64 -2.83 -8.05 -3.63
N GLU A 65 -2.78 -9.03 -4.53
CA GLU A 65 -3.63 -9.07 -5.72
C GLU A 65 -4.83 -9.97 -5.45
N GLY A 66 -6.05 -9.42 -5.52
CA GLY A 66 -7.27 -10.19 -5.32
C GLY A 66 -8.37 -9.41 -4.62
N ASP A 67 -9.48 -10.11 -4.37
CA ASP A 67 -10.62 -9.52 -3.67
C ASP A 67 -10.28 -9.21 -2.21
N ALA A 68 -10.52 -7.97 -1.80
CA ALA A 68 -10.23 -7.53 -0.44
C ALA A 68 -11.09 -8.26 0.60
N GLY A 69 -12.34 -8.61 0.27
CA GLY A 69 -13.23 -9.32 1.18
C GLY A 69 -12.71 -10.72 1.56
N GLU A 70 -12.05 -11.40 0.62
CA GLU A 70 -11.40 -12.69 0.91
C GLU A 70 -10.05 -12.53 1.60
N ILE A 71 -9.19 -11.64 1.08
CA ILE A 71 -7.85 -11.41 1.66
C ILE A 71 -7.92 -10.96 3.12
N LEU A 72 -8.88 -10.09 3.46
CA LEU A 72 -9.05 -9.58 4.83
C LEU A 72 -9.42 -10.67 5.85
N LYS A 73 -9.98 -11.82 5.41
CA LYS A 73 -10.28 -12.94 6.32
C LYS A 73 -9.03 -13.73 6.70
N GLU A 74 -8.01 -13.71 5.84
CA GLU A 74 -6.75 -14.42 6.03
C GLU A 74 -5.65 -13.52 6.60
N LEU A 75 -5.88 -12.20 6.59
CA LEU A 75 -4.93 -11.22 7.09
C LEU A 75 -4.90 -11.25 8.62
N ASP A 76 -3.74 -11.56 9.18
CA ASP A 76 -3.48 -11.50 10.62
C ASP A 76 -2.55 -10.33 10.97
N GLY A 77 -2.77 -9.74 12.14
CA GLY A 77 -1.95 -8.65 12.69
C GLY A 77 -2.69 -7.34 12.91
N SER A 78 -1.95 -6.34 13.37
CA SER A 78 -2.47 -5.00 13.68
C SER A 78 -1.88 -3.97 12.73
N PHE A 79 -2.74 -3.14 12.16
CA PHE A 79 -2.40 -2.03 11.28
C PHE A 79 -2.80 -0.71 11.94
#